data_AF-A0A3E0HD78-F1
#
_entry.id   AF-A0A3E0HD78-F1
#
_cell.length_a   1.000
_cell.length_b   1.000
_cell.length_c   1.000
_cell.angle_alpha   90.00
_cell.angle_beta   90.00
_cell.angle_gamma   90.00
#
_symmetry.space_group_name_H-M   'P 1'
#
loop_
_entity.id
_entity.type
_entity.pdbx_description
1 polymer ?
#
loop_
_entity_poly.entity_id
_entity_poly.type
_entity_poly.pdbx_seq_one_letter_code
_entity_poly.pdbx_strand_id
1 'polypeptide(L)'
;MAEIELQPGHLPRMPVQYEDFYDGDDWMEAMHERGWVTPGIWGERGWQLGIWPLMIVAIYVEPENDLWAFATYIEGDVELHAYDDRKELLHAVTDVAVDWWRKGFVPDGPDDLPEQGWLPHHGKLP
;
A
#
# COMPACT_ATOMS: atom_id res chain seq x y z
N MET A 1 19.01 -4.91 6.48
CA MET A 1 17.91 -4.72 5.52
C MET A 1 18.56 -4.35 4.22
N ALA A 2 18.36 -5.13 3.17
CA ALA A 2 18.86 -4.81 1.84
C ALA A 2 17.63 -4.41 1.03
N GLU A 3 17.41 -3.11 0.90
CA GLU A 3 16.55 -2.57 -0.13
C GLU A 3 17.20 -2.95 -1.46
N ILE A 4 16.52 -3.77 -2.26
CA ILE A 4 17.07 -4.19 -3.55
C ILE A 4 16.94 -3.00 -4.48
N GLU A 5 18.06 -2.57 -5.06
CA GLU A 5 18.06 -1.64 -6.19
C GLU A 5 17.53 -2.41 -7.42
N LEU A 6 16.20 -2.48 -7.53
CA LEU A 6 15.53 -3.22 -8.60
C LEU A 6 15.82 -2.53 -9.93
N GLN A 7 16.37 -3.27 -10.88
CA GLN A 7 16.59 -2.71 -12.21
C GLN A 7 15.24 -2.28 -12.81
N PRO A 8 15.17 -1.14 -13.54
CA PRO A 8 13.92 -0.53 -14.01
C PRO A 8 12.97 -1.43 -14.83
N GLY A 9 13.44 -2.59 -15.31
CA GLY A 9 12.66 -3.58 -16.05
C GLY A 9 11.94 -4.64 -15.20
N HIS A 10 12.23 -4.75 -13.90
CA HIS A 10 11.59 -5.72 -12.99
C HIS A 10 10.62 -5.07 -12.00
N LEU A 11 10.55 -3.74 -11.96
CA LEU A 11 9.48 -3.08 -11.24
C LEU A 11 8.18 -3.24 -12.02
N PRO A 12 7.04 -3.49 -11.35
CA PRO A 12 5.76 -3.42 -12.02
C PRO A 12 5.70 -2.04 -12.67
N ARG A 13 5.27 -1.98 -13.94
CA ARG A 13 5.17 -0.70 -14.66
C ARG A 13 4.28 0.21 -13.83
N MET A 14 4.93 1.12 -13.12
CA MET A 14 4.22 2.03 -12.25
C MET A 14 3.59 3.06 -13.17
N PRO A 15 2.26 3.08 -13.27
CA PRO A 15 1.63 4.04 -14.11
C PRO A 15 1.53 5.29 -13.25
N VAL A 16 2.22 6.31 -13.74
CA VAL A 16 1.76 7.70 -13.67
C VAL A 16 2.25 8.47 -12.46
N GLN A 17 3.18 9.37 -12.79
CA GLN A 17 3.42 10.58 -12.05
C GLN A 17 2.41 11.63 -12.53
N TYR A 18 1.98 12.50 -11.60
CA TYR A 18 1.03 13.64 -11.65
C TYR A 18 0.50 14.20 -12.99
N GLU A 19 1.22 14.09 -14.10
CA GLU A 19 0.87 14.70 -15.39
C GLU A 19 -0.27 13.97 -16.15
N ASP A 20 -0.60 12.71 -15.83
CA ASP A 20 -1.64 11.96 -16.56
C ASP A 20 -3.00 11.81 -15.83
N PHE A 21 -3.17 12.30 -14.58
CA PHE A 21 -4.42 12.16 -13.80
C PHE A 21 -4.89 13.45 -13.14
N TYR A 22 -6.22 13.60 -12.99
CA TYR A 22 -6.80 14.79 -12.36
C TYR A 22 -6.95 14.63 -10.83
N ASP A 23 -7.14 13.41 -10.32
CA ASP A 23 -7.24 13.11 -8.89
C ASP A 23 -6.91 11.63 -8.53
N GLY A 24 -7.15 11.25 -7.27
CA GLY A 24 -6.90 9.90 -6.78
C GLY A 24 -7.90 8.85 -7.26
N ASP A 25 -9.11 9.21 -7.68
CA ASP A 25 -10.07 8.26 -8.28
C ASP A 25 -9.58 7.83 -9.67
N ASP A 26 -9.11 8.79 -10.48
CA ASP A 26 -8.46 8.52 -11.77
C ASP A 26 -7.22 7.62 -11.59
N TRP A 27 -6.43 7.89 -10.54
CA TRP A 27 -5.25 7.08 -10.21
C TRP A 27 -5.64 5.64 -9.87
N MET A 28 -6.69 5.42 -9.06
CA MET A 28 -7.16 4.07 -8.73
C MET A 28 -7.62 3.31 -9.98
N GLU A 29 -8.40 3.94 -10.85
CA GLU A 29 -8.88 3.31 -12.09
C GLU A 29 -7.70 2.82 -12.94
N ALA A 30 -6.71 3.68 -13.14
CA ALA A 30 -5.54 3.32 -13.92
C ALA A 30 -4.67 2.23 -13.28
N MET A 31 -4.59 2.20 -11.94
CA MET A 31 -3.94 1.12 -11.20
C MET A 31 -4.66 -0.21 -11.44
N HIS A 32 -6.00 -0.24 -11.37
CA HIS A 32 -6.81 -1.44 -11.62
C HIS A 32 -6.65 -1.97 -13.05
N GLU A 33 -6.64 -1.09 -14.05
CA GLU A 33 -6.39 -1.46 -15.46
C GLU A 33 -5.07 -2.21 -15.66
N ARG A 34 -4.11 -2.02 -14.76
CA ARG A 34 -2.76 -2.60 -14.82
C ARG A 34 -2.54 -3.72 -13.80
N GLY A 35 -3.61 -4.23 -13.22
CA GLY A 35 -3.59 -5.40 -12.35
C GLY A 35 -3.23 -5.11 -10.89
N TRP A 36 -3.23 -3.84 -10.48
CA TRP A 36 -3.13 -3.48 -9.07
C TRP A 36 -4.50 -3.57 -8.40
N VAL A 37 -4.50 -3.80 -7.09
CA VAL A 37 -5.70 -3.68 -6.25
C VAL A 37 -5.53 -2.52 -5.30
N THR A 38 -6.59 -1.76 -5.06
CA THR A 38 -6.59 -0.69 -4.04
C THR A 38 -7.47 -1.14 -2.88
N PRO A 39 -6.92 -1.76 -1.82
CA PRO A 39 -7.73 -2.13 -0.67
C PRO A 39 -8.09 -0.88 0.16
N GLY A 40 -9.37 -0.72 0.48
CA GLY A 40 -9.83 0.34 1.40
C GLY A 40 -9.80 -0.08 2.87
N ILE A 41 -9.49 -1.35 3.14
CA ILE A 41 -9.42 -1.93 4.48
C ILE A 41 -8.18 -2.81 4.63
N TRP A 42 -7.69 -2.94 5.87
CA TRP A 42 -6.52 -3.74 6.22
C TRP A 42 -6.68 -4.46 7.55
N GLY A 43 -5.93 -5.55 7.73
CA GLY A 43 -5.92 -6.36 8.94
C GLY A 43 -7.18 -7.20 9.19
N GLU A 44 -7.16 -7.99 10.26
CA GLU A 44 -8.09 -9.12 10.44
C GLU A 44 -9.53 -8.66 10.67
N ARG A 45 -9.69 -7.42 11.16
CA ARG A 45 -11.01 -6.82 11.42
C ARG A 45 -11.42 -5.79 10.38
N GLY A 46 -10.64 -5.60 9.32
CA GLY A 46 -10.94 -4.68 8.23
C GLY A 46 -10.94 -3.22 8.65
N TRP A 47 -9.91 -2.79 9.38
CA TRP A 47 -9.71 -1.37 9.72
C TRP A 47 -9.43 -0.55 8.48
N GLN A 48 -9.78 0.72 8.50
CA GLN A 48 -9.69 1.58 7.33
C GLN A 48 -8.23 1.75 6.85
N LEU A 49 -7.98 1.57 5.55
CA LEU A 49 -6.67 1.78 4.93
C LEU A 49 -6.71 3.03 4.04
N GLY A 50 -6.21 4.14 4.57
CA GLY A 50 -6.22 5.43 3.88
C GLY A 50 -7.58 6.12 3.89
N ILE A 51 -7.70 7.23 3.16
CA ILE A 51 -8.93 8.00 2.96
C ILE A 51 -9.04 8.26 1.47
N TRP A 52 -9.88 7.51 0.77
CA TRP A 52 -10.07 7.75 -0.65
C TRP A 52 -10.86 9.03 -0.90
N PRO A 53 -10.53 9.83 -1.93
CA PRO A 53 -9.44 9.61 -2.91
C PRO A 53 -8.09 10.26 -2.53
N LEU A 54 -7.92 10.76 -1.30
CA LEU A 54 -6.76 11.57 -0.90
C LEU A 54 -5.53 10.73 -0.52
N MET A 55 -5.73 9.61 0.19
CA MET A 55 -4.68 8.73 0.68
C MET A 55 -5.05 7.29 0.33
N ILE A 56 -4.25 6.66 -0.53
CA ILE A 56 -4.59 5.36 -1.12
C ILE A 56 -3.36 4.46 -1.08
N VAL A 57 -3.58 3.17 -0.79
CA VAL A 57 -2.60 2.13 -1.01
C VAL A 57 -3.05 1.31 -2.21
N ALA A 58 -2.14 1.06 -3.14
CA ALA A 58 -2.31 0.08 -4.21
C ALA A 58 -1.32 -1.05 -4.02
N ILE A 59 -1.74 -2.30 -4.25
CA ILE A 59 -0.92 -3.50 -4.09
C ILE A 59 -0.86 -4.25 -5.41
N TYR A 60 0.32 -4.70 -5.78
CA TYR A 60 0.58 -5.57 -6.92
C TYR A 60 1.24 -6.86 -6.46
N VAL A 61 0.78 -7.96 -7.04
CA VAL A 61 1.28 -9.30 -6.73
C VAL A 61 1.42 -10.08 -8.03
N GLU A 62 2.64 -10.48 -8.35
CA GLU A 62 2.98 -11.33 -9.49
C GLU A 62 3.89 -12.46 -9.00
N PRO A 63 3.32 -13.55 -8.44
CA PRO A 63 4.09 -14.62 -7.80
C PRO A 63 5.04 -15.33 -8.76
N GLU A 64 4.70 -15.38 -10.05
CA GLU A 64 5.47 -16.15 -11.04
C GLU A 64 6.83 -15.53 -11.37
N ASN A 65 6.99 -14.25 -11.02
CA ASN A 65 8.23 -13.49 -11.16
C ASN A 65 8.82 -13.09 -9.80
N ASP A 66 8.34 -13.68 -8.71
CA ASP A 66 8.72 -13.32 -7.34
C ASP A 66 8.63 -11.79 -7.10
N LEU A 67 7.53 -11.17 -7.53
CA LEU A 67 7.36 -9.71 -7.47
C LEU A 67 6.12 -9.32 -6.64
N TRP A 68 6.38 -8.61 -5.56
CA TRP A 68 5.36 -8.09 -4.64
C TRP A 68 5.61 -6.60 -4.42
N ALA A 69 4.64 -5.75 -4.73
CA ALA A 69 4.82 -4.31 -4.61
C ALA A 69 3.61 -3.62 -4.01
N PHE A 70 3.84 -2.46 -3.40
CA PHE A 70 2.78 -1.51 -3.10
C PHE A 70 3.20 -0.11 -3.49
N ALA A 71 2.21 0.72 -3.79
CA ALA A 71 2.38 2.15 -3.95
C ALA A 71 1.45 2.89 -3.00
N THR A 72 1.91 4.02 -2.47
CA THR A 72 1.04 4.99 -1.79
C THR A 72 0.78 6.16 -2.71
N TYR A 73 -0.46 6.64 -2.73
CA TYR A 73 -0.83 7.93 -3.28
C TYR A 73 -1.27 8.83 -2.13
N ILE A 74 -0.70 10.02 -2.01
CA ILE A 74 -1.10 11.04 -1.02
C ILE A 74 -1.23 12.38 -1.76
N GLU A 75 -2.46 12.75 -2.12
CA GLU A 75 -2.79 14.01 -2.79
C GLU A 75 -1.90 14.33 -4.02
N GLY A 76 -1.51 13.29 -4.76
CA GLY A 76 -0.67 13.39 -5.96
C GLY A 76 0.78 12.94 -5.78
N ASP A 77 1.26 12.86 -4.54
CA ASP A 77 2.58 12.27 -4.24
C ASP A 77 2.49 10.75 -4.28
N VAL A 78 3.34 10.11 -5.09
CA VAL A 78 3.36 8.66 -5.26
C VAL A 78 4.71 8.09 -4.83
N GLU A 79 4.68 7.12 -3.91
CA GLU A 79 5.84 6.31 -3.52
C GLU A 79 5.60 4.85 -3.91
N LEU A 80 6.66 4.15 -4.33
CA LEU A 80 6.63 2.75 -4.76
C LEU A 80 7.66 1.93 -4.00
N HIS A 81 7.22 0.77 -3.52
CA HIS A 81 8.09 -0.22 -2.89
C HIS A 81 7.83 -1.58 -3.50
N ALA A 82 8.89 -2.33 -3.75
CA ALA A 82 8.82 -3.67 -4.29
C ALA A 82 9.76 -4.61 -3.53
N TYR A 83 9.34 -5.86 -3.45
CA TYR A 83 9.89 -6.93 -2.61
C TYR A 83 9.91 -8.22 -3.43
N ASP A 84 10.83 -9.11 -3.08
CA ASP A 84 10.91 -10.49 -3.55
C ASP A 84 10.34 -11.50 -2.54
N ASP A 85 9.61 -11.00 -1.53
CA ASP A 85 8.88 -11.81 -0.57
C ASP A 85 7.52 -11.19 -0.24
N ARG A 86 6.48 -12.03 -0.30
CA ARG A 86 5.11 -11.62 0.01
C ARG A 86 4.94 -11.14 1.45
N LYS A 87 5.65 -11.75 2.40
CA LYS A 87 5.49 -11.41 3.82
C LYS A 87 6.14 -10.05 4.11
N GLU A 88 7.25 -9.72 3.48
CA GLU A 88 7.85 -8.38 3.54
C GLU A 88 6.89 -7.30 2.99
N LEU A 89 6.25 -7.54 1.84
CA LEU A 89 5.20 -6.66 1.31
C LEU A 89 4.09 -6.43 2.35
N LEU A 90 3.52 -7.51 2.90
CA LEU A 90 2.41 -7.40 3.86
C LEU A 90 2.84 -6.67 5.13
N HIS A 91 4.06 -6.89 5.61
CA HIS A 91 4.60 -6.16 6.76
C HIS A 91 4.72 -4.67 6.45
N ALA A 92 5.26 -4.30 5.28
CA ALA A 92 5.44 -2.92 4.89
C ALA A 92 4.09 -2.17 4.73
N VAL A 93 3.09 -2.80 4.11
CA VAL A 93 1.73 -2.22 4.04
C VAL A 93 1.12 -2.08 5.44
N THR A 94 1.40 -3.03 6.34
CA THR A 94 0.95 -2.93 7.74
C THR A 94 1.63 -1.76 8.47
N ASP A 95 2.92 -1.54 8.24
CA ASP A 95 3.66 -0.41 8.81
C ASP A 95 3.07 0.94 8.34
N VAL A 96 2.70 1.05 7.06
CA VAL A 96 2.01 2.23 6.51
C VAL A 96 0.64 2.44 7.18
N ALA A 97 -0.18 1.39 7.25
CA ALA A 97 -1.50 1.46 7.88
C ALA A 97 -1.40 1.93 9.34
N VAL A 98 -0.47 1.33 10.10
CA VAL A 98 -0.23 1.63 11.51
C VAL A 98 0.27 3.05 11.72
N ASP A 99 1.16 3.55 10.85
CA ASP A 99 1.61 4.93 10.90
C ASP A 99 0.45 5.91 10.70
N TRP A 100 -0.41 5.67 9.71
CA TRP A 100 -1.57 6.52 9.44
C TRP A 100 -2.61 6.49 10.56
N TRP A 101 -2.89 5.31 11.13
CA TRP A 101 -3.77 5.18 12.31
C TRP A 101 -3.19 5.91 13.52
N ARG A 102 -1.89 5.72 13.81
CA ARG A 102 -1.23 6.34 14.96
C ARG A 102 -1.19 7.86 14.84
N LYS A 103 -1.03 8.40 13.64
CA LYS A 103 -1.08 9.85 13.36
C LYS A 103 -2.50 10.42 13.39
N GLY A 104 -3.52 9.56 13.46
CA GLY A 104 -4.93 9.99 13.43
C GLY A 104 -5.36 10.54 12.07
N PHE A 105 -4.62 10.22 11.00
CA PHE A 105 -5.01 10.61 9.64
C PHE A 105 -6.23 9.84 9.17
N VAL A 106 -6.44 8.62 9.67
CA VAL A 106 -7.54 7.73 9.30
C VAL A 106 -8.42 7.48 10.54
N PRO A 107 -9.76 7.63 10.45
CA PRO A 107 -10.64 7.67 11.63
C PRO A 107 -11.00 6.31 12.25
N ASP A 108 -10.74 5.18 11.58
CA ASP A 108 -11.15 3.83 12.03
C ASP A 108 -9.96 2.84 12.07
N GLY A 109 -9.04 3.09 13.01
CA GLY A 109 -7.90 2.22 13.31
C GLY A 109 -8.14 1.30 14.52
N PRO A 110 -7.22 0.37 14.84
CA PRO A 110 -7.33 -0.51 16.00
C PRO A 110 -7.25 0.25 17.33
N ASP A 111 -8.15 -0.08 18.26
CA ASP A 111 -8.12 0.44 19.64
C ASP A 111 -6.91 -0.07 20.45
N ASP A 112 -6.28 -1.15 20.01
CA ASP A 112 -5.20 -1.86 20.69
C ASP A 112 -3.82 -1.66 20.04
N LEU A 113 -3.63 -0.53 19.36
CA LEU A 113 -2.33 -0.17 18.79
C LEU A 113 -1.26 0.00 19.88
N PRO A 114 -0.15 -0.76 19.81
CA PRO A 114 0.97 -0.55 20.73
C PRO A 114 1.68 0.77 20.44
N GLU A 115 2.44 1.26 21.43
CA GLU A 115 3.26 2.47 21.28
C GLU A 115 4.25 2.37 20.12
N GLN A 116 4.79 1.17 19.87
CA GLN A 116 5.70 0.87 18.77
C GLN A 116 5.34 -0.46 18.10
N GLY A 117 5.60 -0.56 16.79
CA GLY A 117 5.24 -1.73 15.99
C GLY A 117 3.73 -1.94 15.89
N TRP A 118 3.33 -3.20 15.77
CA TRP A 118 1.95 -3.65 15.63
C TRP A 118 1.79 -5.10 16.10
N LEU A 119 0.55 -5.49 16.39
CA LEU A 119 0.19 -6.84 16.82
C LEU A 119 -0.18 -7.70 15.60
N PRO A 120 0.02 -9.03 15.62
CA PRO A 120 -0.16 -9.88 14.43
C PRO A 120 -1.49 -9.72 13.69
N HIS A 121 -2.59 -9.44 14.39
CA HIS A 121 -3.91 -9.24 13.78
C HIS A 121 -4.03 -7.93 12.97
N HIS A 122 -3.17 -6.94 13.21
CA HIS A 122 -3.14 -5.69 12.43
C HIS A 122 -2.68 -5.91 10.98
N GLY A 123 -1.86 -6.94 10.71
CA GLY A 123 -1.35 -7.28 9.37
C GLY A 123 -1.91 -8.56 8.76
N LYS A 124 -2.75 -9.28 9.50
CA LYS A 124 -3.37 -10.53 9.02
C LYS A 124 -4.64 -10.21 8.25
N LEU A 125 -4.71 -10.54 6.96
CA LEU A 125 -5.94 -10.37 6.17
C LEU A 125 -7.04 -11.38 6.59
N PRO A 126 -8.33 -11.02 6.47
CA PRO A 126 -9.45 -11.89 6.80
C PRO A 126 -9.56 -13.15 5.92
#